data_AF-A0A359KMK2-F1
#
_entry.id   AF-A0A359KMK2-F1
#
_cell.length_a   1.000
_cell.length_b   1.000
_cell.length_c   1.000
_cell.angle_alpha   90.00
_cell.angle_beta   90.00
_cell.angle_gamma   90.00
#
_symmetry.space_group_name_H-M   'P 1'
#
loop_
_entity.id
_entity.type
_entity.pdbx_description
1 polymer ?
#
loop_
_entity_poly.entity_id
_entity_poly.type
_entity_poly.pdbx_seq_one_letter_code
_entity_poly.pdbx_strand_id
1 'polypeptide(L)'
;VARDPADAERFRKRGEGPPPRPPVSTNPADSLAAPHRYISDFQSDIDAEVYPDVASMLESGAVDAVTITASLPQHHQIGLACLDAGVHVMVEKPLAVSVRAGRAMVEMAERNGLTLGVMEMVRYDPALRQARWAIERGEIGDVQMVAS
;
A
#
# COMPACT_ATOMS: atom_id res chain seq x y z
N VAL A 1 2.32 -3.90 -11.52
CA VAL A 1 3.36 -4.56 -12.34
C VAL A 1 3.93 -3.52 -13.29
N ALA A 2 5.24 -3.29 -13.26
CA ALA A 2 5.88 -2.33 -14.14
C ALA A 2 5.65 -2.72 -15.60
N ARG A 3 5.40 -1.73 -16.48
CA ARG A 3 5.22 -1.99 -17.92
C ARG A 3 6.57 -2.18 -18.62
N ASP A 4 7.62 -1.61 -18.05
CA ASP A 4 9.01 -1.76 -18.45
C ASP A 4 9.78 -2.42 -17.29
N PRO A 5 10.40 -3.60 -17.48
CA PRO A 5 11.22 -4.23 -16.45
C PRO A 5 12.35 -3.33 -15.91
N ALA A 6 12.91 -2.45 -16.74
CA ALA A 6 13.95 -1.53 -16.30
C ALA A 6 13.46 -0.53 -15.24
N ASP A 7 12.16 -0.22 -15.21
CA ASP A 7 11.58 0.68 -14.21
C ASP A 7 11.62 0.10 -12.80
N ALA A 8 11.75 -1.23 -12.64
CA ALA A 8 11.84 -1.86 -11.34
C ALA A 8 13.16 -1.51 -10.62
N GLU A 9 14.23 -1.23 -11.36
CA GLU A 9 15.55 -0.87 -10.81
C GLU A 9 15.64 0.61 -10.39
N ARG A 10 14.76 1.48 -10.92
CA ARG A 10 14.80 2.95 -10.80
C ARG A 10 15.00 3.48 -9.38
N PHE A 11 14.40 2.83 -8.39
CA PHE A 11 14.41 3.28 -6.99
C PHE A 11 15.15 2.32 -6.06
N ARG A 12 15.82 1.29 -6.59
CA ARG A 12 16.55 0.30 -5.78
C ARG A 12 17.81 0.92 -5.19
N LYS A 13 18.72 1.41 -6.04
CA LYS A 13 20.00 2.03 -5.68
C LYS A 13 20.30 3.25 -6.55
N ARG A 14 21.01 4.23 -5.99
CA ARG A 14 21.38 5.44 -6.75
C ARG A 14 22.31 5.08 -7.92
N GLY A 15 21.93 5.50 -9.11
CA GLY A 15 22.68 5.23 -10.34
C GLY A 15 22.32 3.92 -11.02
N GLU A 16 21.44 3.10 -10.44
CA GLU A 16 20.87 1.92 -11.07
C GLU A 16 19.51 2.25 -11.72
N GLY A 17 19.21 1.61 -12.85
CA GLY A 17 17.98 1.82 -13.59
C GLY A 17 17.87 3.19 -14.29
N PRO A 18 16.72 3.47 -14.92
CA PRO A 18 16.46 4.77 -15.54
C PRO A 18 16.32 5.86 -14.46
N PRO A 19 16.73 7.11 -14.74
CA PRO A 19 16.59 8.19 -13.76
C PRO A 19 15.11 8.43 -13.41
N PRO A 20 14.79 8.81 -12.16
CA PRO A 20 13.43 9.12 -11.77
C PRO A 20 12.94 10.38 -12.50
N ARG A 21 11.62 10.47 -12.70
CA ARG A 21 11.01 11.64 -13.37
C ARG A 21 11.22 12.90 -12.52
N PRO A 22 11.36 14.09 -13.13
CA PRO A 22 11.38 15.34 -12.38
C PRO A 22 10.14 15.47 -11.48
N PRO A 23 10.26 16.15 -10.32
CA PRO A 23 9.11 16.44 -9.47
C PRO A 23 8.01 17.16 -10.26
N VAL A 24 6.76 16.83 -9.96
CA VAL A 24 5.60 17.44 -10.64
C VAL A 24 5.37 18.87 -10.13
N SER A 25 5.72 19.13 -8.87
CA SER A 25 5.55 20.42 -8.21
C SER A 25 6.91 21.07 -7.94
N THR A 26 6.96 22.40 -8.08
CA THR A 26 8.12 23.22 -7.68
C THR A 26 7.92 23.87 -6.31
N ASN A 27 6.74 23.72 -5.70
CA ASN A 27 6.44 24.25 -4.38
C ASN A 27 7.08 23.36 -3.30
N PRO A 28 8.03 23.85 -2.48
CA PRO A 28 8.70 23.03 -1.47
C PRO A 28 7.78 22.56 -0.33
N ALA A 29 6.60 23.16 -0.17
CA ALA A 29 5.59 22.71 0.80
C ALA A 29 4.67 21.59 0.26
N ASP A 30 4.79 21.25 -1.01
CA ASP A 30 4.01 20.20 -1.66
C ASP A 30 4.74 18.85 -1.56
N SER A 31 4.03 17.79 -1.15
CA SER A 31 4.58 16.44 -1.11
C SER A 31 5.03 15.94 -2.49
N LEU A 32 4.45 16.48 -3.57
CA LEU A 32 4.84 16.18 -4.95
C LEU A 32 6.16 16.84 -5.38
N ALA A 33 6.73 17.72 -4.56
CA ALA A 33 8.06 18.30 -4.74
C ALA A 33 9.15 17.55 -3.96
N ALA A 34 8.78 16.55 -3.15
CA ALA A 34 9.72 15.82 -2.31
C ALA A 34 10.80 15.11 -3.15
N PRO A 35 12.06 15.09 -2.68
CA PRO A 35 13.13 14.40 -3.38
C PRO A 35 12.87 12.88 -3.39
N HIS A 36 13.23 12.23 -4.50
CA HIS A 36 13.19 10.78 -4.61
C HIS A 36 14.08 10.13 -3.54
N ARG A 37 13.53 9.15 -2.83
CA ARG A 37 14.28 8.25 -1.94
C ARG A 37 14.49 6.91 -2.64
N TYR A 38 15.67 6.35 -2.45
CA TYR A 38 16.04 5.02 -2.94
C TYR A 38 15.99 4.02 -1.78
N ILE A 39 15.74 2.74 -2.05
CA ILE A 39 15.72 1.70 -1.02
C ILE A 39 17.06 1.67 -0.26
N SER A 40 18.17 1.76 -1.00
CA SER A 40 19.51 1.83 -0.42
C SER A 40 19.78 3.04 0.47
N ASP A 41 18.97 4.10 0.41
CA ASP A 41 19.13 5.29 1.27
C ASP A 41 18.71 4.98 2.73
N PHE A 42 17.84 3.98 2.96
CA PHE A 42 17.29 3.65 4.29
C PHE A 42 17.35 2.16 4.65
N GLN A 43 17.73 1.29 3.72
CA GLN A 43 18.05 -0.13 3.92
C GLN A 43 19.40 -0.42 3.24
N SER A 44 20.48 0.16 3.77
CA SER A 44 21.80 0.11 3.13
C SER A 44 22.50 -1.25 3.21
N ASP A 45 22.01 -2.12 4.10
CA ASP A 45 22.51 -3.47 4.37
C ASP A 45 21.74 -4.57 3.62
N ILE A 46 20.65 -4.21 2.93
CA ILE A 46 19.81 -5.15 2.19
C ILE A 46 19.88 -4.83 0.69
N ASP A 47 20.11 -5.86 -0.11
CA ASP A 47 19.96 -5.74 -1.55
C ASP A 47 18.55 -6.19 -1.96
N ALA A 48 17.67 -5.22 -2.22
CA ALA A 48 16.28 -5.50 -2.58
C ALA A 48 16.20 -6.26 -3.91
N GLU A 49 15.64 -7.47 -3.86
CA GLU A 49 15.43 -8.31 -5.04
C GLU A 49 14.27 -7.80 -5.90
N VAL A 50 14.41 -7.98 -7.21
CA VAL A 50 13.38 -7.64 -8.19
C VAL A 50 12.85 -8.92 -8.81
N TYR A 51 11.53 -9.08 -8.75
CA TYR A 51 10.83 -10.20 -9.37
C TYR A 51 10.04 -9.74 -10.60
N PRO A 52 9.97 -10.56 -11.67
CA PRO A 52 9.25 -10.21 -12.89
C PRO A 52 7.73 -10.20 -12.68
N ASP A 53 7.23 -10.99 -11.73
CA ASP A 53 5.82 -11.12 -11.40
C ASP A 53 5.60 -11.57 -9.95
N VAL A 54 4.33 -11.52 -9.53
CA VAL A 54 3.91 -11.86 -8.16
C VAL A 54 4.10 -13.34 -7.86
N ALA A 55 3.90 -14.22 -8.84
CA ALA A 55 4.03 -15.66 -8.63
C ALA A 55 5.49 -16.01 -8.29
N SER A 56 6.44 -15.52 -9.08
CA SER A 56 7.88 -15.69 -8.86
C SER A 56 8.33 -15.14 -7.51
N MET A 57 7.78 -14.00 -7.09
CA MET A 57 8.04 -13.42 -5.77
C MET A 57 7.51 -14.29 -4.61
N LEU A 58 6.33 -14.90 -4.76
CA LEU A 58 5.76 -15.77 -3.74
C LEU A 58 6.49 -17.13 -3.67
N GLU A 59 6.89 -17.67 -4.83
CA GLU A 59 7.64 -18.92 -4.93
C GLU A 59 9.04 -18.85 -4.30
N SER A 60 9.61 -17.65 -4.14
CA SER A 60 10.91 -17.48 -3.47
C SER A 60 10.89 -17.88 -2.00
N GLY A 61 9.70 -17.87 -1.36
CA GLY A 61 9.54 -18.18 0.06
C GLY A 61 10.17 -17.15 1.01
N ALA A 62 10.61 -15.99 0.49
CA ALA A 62 11.31 -14.96 1.26
C ALA A 62 10.38 -13.85 1.81
N VAL A 63 9.06 -13.96 1.60
CA VAL A 63 8.10 -12.86 1.84
C VAL A 63 7.05 -13.25 2.87
N ASP A 64 7.07 -12.60 4.04
CA ASP A 64 6.05 -12.76 5.09
C ASP A 64 4.82 -11.87 4.88
N ALA A 65 5.01 -10.72 4.23
CA ALA A 65 3.97 -9.72 4.01
C ALA A 65 4.21 -8.91 2.72
N VAL A 66 3.12 -8.45 2.08
CA VAL A 66 3.17 -7.61 0.88
C VAL A 66 2.44 -6.29 1.06
N THR A 67 2.99 -5.25 0.45
CA THR A 67 2.37 -3.93 0.28
C THR A 67 1.97 -3.79 -1.20
N ILE A 68 0.67 -3.74 -1.48
CA ILE A 68 0.14 -3.68 -2.85
C ILE A 68 -0.18 -2.22 -3.21
N THR A 69 0.65 -1.62 -4.07
CA THR A 69 0.48 -0.26 -4.63
C THR A 69 0.18 -0.28 -6.14
N ALA A 70 -0.35 -1.41 -6.62
CA ALA A 70 -0.67 -1.62 -8.03
C ALA A 70 -1.88 -0.79 -8.49
N SER A 71 -2.30 -0.97 -9.75
CA SER A 71 -3.56 -0.36 -10.20
C SER A 71 -4.77 -1.03 -9.54
N LEU A 72 -5.83 -0.27 -9.28
CA LEU A 72 -7.03 -0.75 -8.58
C LEU A 72 -7.60 -2.09 -9.11
N PRO A 73 -7.71 -2.34 -10.43
CA PRO A 73 -8.18 -3.64 -10.93
C PRO A 73 -7.36 -4.83 -10.43
N GLN A 74 -6.09 -4.63 -10.13
CA GLN A 74 -5.16 -5.67 -9.72
C GLN A 74 -5.14 -5.89 -8.20
N HIS A 75 -5.66 -4.98 -7.38
CA HIS A 75 -5.57 -5.05 -5.91
C HIS A 75 -6.05 -6.40 -5.37
N HIS A 76 -7.28 -6.76 -5.69
CA HIS A 76 -7.89 -8.00 -5.20
C HIS A 76 -7.34 -9.26 -5.86
N GLN A 77 -6.90 -9.18 -7.12
CA GLN A 77 -6.27 -10.32 -7.79
C GLN A 77 -4.94 -10.68 -7.14
N ILE A 78 -4.07 -9.68 -6.92
CA ILE A 78 -2.79 -9.85 -6.25
C ILE A 78 -3.02 -10.23 -4.79
N GLY A 79 -3.91 -9.53 -4.09
CA GLY A 79 -4.17 -9.78 -2.67
C GLY A 79 -4.71 -11.18 -2.41
N LEU A 80 -5.60 -11.71 -3.25
CA LEU A 80 -6.06 -13.09 -3.12
C LEU A 80 -4.93 -14.09 -3.35
N ALA A 81 -4.07 -13.87 -4.35
CA ALA A 81 -2.92 -14.75 -4.61
C ALA A 81 -1.93 -14.76 -3.42
N CYS A 82 -1.65 -13.60 -2.83
CA CYS A 82 -0.78 -13.52 -1.66
C CYS A 82 -1.40 -14.18 -0.42
N LEU A 83 -2.69 -13.94 -0.15
CA LEU A 83 -3.39 -14.57 0.97
C LEU A 83 -3.47 -16.10 0.82
N ASP A 84 -3.69 -16.59 -0.40
CA ASP A 84 -3.70 -18.03 -0.72
C ASP A 84 -2.32 -18.67 -0.48
N ALA A 85 -1.25 -17.93 -0.79
CA ALA A 85 0.14 -18.32 -0.51
C ALA A 85 0.56 -18.20 0.96
N GLY A 86 -0.34 -17.81 1.89
CA GLY A 86 -0.01 -17.67 3.30
C GLY A 86 0.65 -16.36 3.69
N VAL A 87 0.62 -15.34 2.82
CA VAL A 87 1.33 -14.06 3.00
C VAL A 87 0.38 -12.96 3.47
N HIS A 88 0.79 -12.17 4.47
CA HIS A 88 0.01 -11.04 4.96
C HIS A 88 -0.11 -9.92 3.90
N VAL A 89 -1.22 -9.18 3.89
CA VAL A 89 -1.49 -8.17 2.85
C VAL A 89 -1.80 -6.81 3.46
N MET A 90 -1.11 -5.77 2.97
CA MET A 90 -1.50 -4.37 3.09
C MET A 90 -1.74 -3.82 1.68
N VAL A 91 -2.93 -3.29 1.39
CA VAL A 91 -3.31 -2.84 0.04
C VAL A 91 -3.67 -1.36 0.01
N GLU A 92 -3.22 -0.65 -1.02
CA GLU A 92 -3.62 0.73 -1.26
C GLU A 92 -5.14 0.84 -1.42
N LYS A 93 -5.70 1.98 -1.02
CA LYS A 93 -7.14 2.22 -1.21
C LYS A 93 -7.45 2.49 -2.68
N PRO A 94 -8.66 2.12 -3.16
CA PRO A 94 -9.65 1.30 -2.48
C PRO A 94 -9.27 -0.20 -2.46
N LEU A 95 -9.77 -0.94 -1.47
CA LEU A 95 -9.47 -2.38 -1.26
C LEU A 95 -9.66 -3.22 -2.53
N ALA A 96 -10.76 -3.02 -3.25
CA ALA A 96 -11.11 -3.78 -4.45
C ALA A 96 -12.06 -2.99 -5.35
N VAL A 97 -12.21 -3.44 -6.59
CA VAL A 97 -13.15 -2.87 -7.58
C VAL A 97 -14.64 -3.09 -7.24
N SER A 98 -14.95 -4.01 -6.33
CA SER A 98 -16.33 -4.31 -5.93
C SER A 98 -16.40 -4.83 -4.50
N VAL A 99 -17.58 -4.68 -3.88
CA VAL A 99 -17.87 -5.24 -2.55
C VAL A 99 -17.67 -6.75 -2.53
N ARG A 100 -18.10 -7.46 -3.59
CA ARG A 100 -17.92 -8.92 -3.70
C ARG A 100 -16.44 -9.31 -3.67
N ALA A 101 -15.60 -8.60 -4.42
CA ALA A 101 -14.17 -8.86 -4.44
C ALA A 101 -13.51 -8.53 -3.09
N GLY A 102 -13.89 -7.42 -2.45
CA GLY A 102 -13.41 -7.07 -1.12
C GLY A 102 -13.78 -8.11 -0.06
N ARG A 103 -15.03 -8.60 -0.07
CA ARG A 103 -15.49 -9.68 0.82
C ARG A 103 -14.68 -10.96 0.63
N ALA A 104 -14.41 -11.35 -0.62
CA ALA A 104 -13.60 -12.52 -0.90
C ALA A 104 -12.19 -12.43 -0.28
N MET A 105 -11.57 -11.24 -0.30
CA MET A 105 -10.28 -11.02 0.36
C MET A 105 -10.37 -11.14 1.88
N VAL A 106 -11.37 -10.52 2.50
CA VAL A 106 -11.58 -10.59 3.95
C VAL A 106 -11.80 -12.02 4.40
N GLU A 107 -12.71 -12.75 3.74
CA GLU A 107 -12.98 -14.14 4.07
C GLU A 107 -11.76 -15.04 3.88
N MET A 108 -10.93 -14.79 2.85
CA MET A 108 -9.69 -15.54 2.66
C MET A 108 -8.68 -15.27 3.78
N ALA A 109 -8.49 -13.99 4.13
CA ALA A 109 -7.59 -13.62 5.21
C ALA A 109 -8.02 -14.23 6.55
N GLU A 110 -9.32 -14.19 6.87
CA GLU A 110 -9.88 -14.81 8.06
C GLU A 110 -9.70 -16.33 8.08
N ARG A 111 -10.00 -17.02 6.96
CA ARG A 111 -9.82 -18.48 6.83
C ARG A 111 -8.37 -18.91 7.03
N ASN A 112 -7.42 -18.13 6.54
CA ASN A 112 -6.00 -18.46 6.61
C ASN A 112 -5.31 -17.90 7.87
N GLY A 113 -6.04 -17.17 8.73
CA GLY A 113 -5.47 -16.54 9.92
C GLY A 113 -4.46 -15.43 9.60
N LEU A 114 -4.63 -14.73 8.47
CA LEU A 114 -3.71 -13.71 7.97
C LEU A 114 -4.25 -12.30 8.22
N THR A 115 -3.31 -11.35 8.38
CA THR A 115 -3.64 -9.92 8.40
C THR A 115 -3.95 -9.42 6.99
N LEU A 116 -5.10 -8.77 6.83
CA LEU A 116 -5.46 -7.95 5.68
C LEU A 116 -5.70 -6.50 6.14
N GLY A 117 -4.88 -5.56 5.68
CA GLY A 117 -4.99 -4.13 5.94
C GLY A 117 -5.25 -3.33 4.67
N VAL A 118 -5.90 -2.17 4.81
CA VAL A 118 -6.06 -1.17 3.75
C VAL A 118 -5.32 0.09 4.17
N MET A 119 -4.56 0.72 3.26
CA MET A 119 -3.80 1.95 3.52
C MET A 119 -4.69 3.19 3.61
N GLU A 120 -5.63 3.17 4.55
CA GLU A 120 -6.52 4.29 4.85
C GLU A 120 -5.86 5.22 5.88
N MET A 121 -4.80 5.91 5.44
CA MET A 121 -3.90 6.69 6.31
C MET A 121 -4.62 7.77 7.14
N VAL A 122 -5.73 8.31 6.63
CA VAL A 122 -6.55 9.32 7.33
C VAL A 122 -7.07 8.82 8.68
N ARG A 123 -7.22 7.50 8.88
CA ARG A 123 -7.61 6.91 10.18
C ARG A 123 -6.59 7.19 11.29
N TYR A 124 -5.35 7.52 10.93
CA TYR A 124 -4.27 7.80 11.87
C TYR A 124 -4.06 9.29 12.11
N ASP A 125 -4.75 10.16 11.38
CA ASP A 125 -4.66 11.61 11.57
C ASP A 125 -5.11 11.99 13.00
N PRO A 126 -4.29 12.73 13.78
CA PRO A 126 -4.62 13.10 15.14
C PRO A 126 -5.95 13.86 15.27
N ALA A 127 -6.28 14.74 14.31
CA ALA A 127 -7.51 15.50 14.33
C ALA A 127 -8.73 14.60 14.10
N LEU A 128 -8.64 13.64 13.18
CA LEU A 128 -9.72 12.66 12.95
C LEU A 128 -9.91 11.72 14.15
N ARG A 129 -8.81 11.31 14.79
CA ARG A 129 -8.87 10.52 16.04
C ARG A 129 -9.48 11.30 17.19
N GLN A 130 -9.19 12.60 17.31
CA GLN A 130 -9.80 13.47 18.30
C GLN A 130 -11.29 13.70 18.02
N ALA A 131 -11.68 13.91 16.76
CA ALA A 131 -13.07 14.03 16.37
C ALA A 131 -13.85 12.76 16.72
N ARG A 132 -13.30 11.58 16.40
CA ARG A 132 -13.89 10.28 16.80
C ARG A 132 -14.06 10.18 18.32
N TRP A 133 -13.03 10.52 19.09
CA TRP A 133 -13.06 10.51 20.55
C TRP A 133 -14.18 11.41 21.12
N ALA A 134 -14.33 12.63 20.58
CA ALA A 134 -15.35 13.57 21.02
C ALA A 134 -16.76 13.07 20.72
N ILE A 135 -16.95 12.46 19.54
CA ILE A 135 -18.22 11.82 19.15
C ILE A 135 -18.54 10.64 20.08
N GLU A 136 -17.59 9.72 20.29
CA GLU A 136 -17.80 8.52 21.13
C GLU A 136 -18.10 8.86 22.60
N ARG A 137 -17.66 10.03 23.08
CA ARG A 137 -17.94 10.54 24.43
C ARG A 137 -19.19 11.39 24.55
N GLY A 138 -19.85 11.72 23.42
CA GLY A 138 -21.02 12.59 23.41
C GLY A 138 -20.71 14.07 23.67
N GLU A 139 -19.46 14.52 23.49
CA GLU A 139 -19.05 15.92 23.73
C GLU A 139 -19.78 16.91 22.80
N ILE A 140 -20.34 16.43 21.69
CA ILE A 140 -21.11 17.22 20.72
C ILE A 140 -22.61 16.87 20.67
N GLY A 141 -23.08 16.01 21.58
CA GLY A 141 -24.43 15.41 21.51
C GLY A 141 -24.56 14.36 20.38
N ASP A 142 -25.79 14.15 19.91
CA ASP A 142 -26.08 13.18 18.84
C ASP A 142 -25.68 13.72 17.46
N VAL A 143 -24.94 12.92 16.70
CA VAL A 143 -24.57 13.24 15.31
C VAL A 143 -25.84 13.34 14.45
N GLN A 144 -26.12 14.54 13.94
CA GLN A 144 -27.29 14.79 13.09
C GLN A 144 -26.99 14.66 11.59
N MET A 145 -25.81 15.11 11.16
CA MET A 145 -25.43 15.20 9.74
C MET A 145 -23.92 15.17 9.58
N VAL A 146 -23.45 14.56 8.48
CA VAL A 146 -22.07 14.61 8.02
C VAL A 146 -22.07 15.05 6.57
N ALA A 147 -21.23 16.01 6.21
CA ALA A 147 -21.06 16.52 4.85
C ALA A 147 -19.57 16.58 4.51
N SER A 148 -19.25 16.34 3.23
CA SER A 148 -17.89 16.30 2.67
C SER A 148 -17.72 17.33 1.56
#